data_AF-A0A8J1M1I9-F1
#
_entry.id   AF-A0A8J1M1I9-F1
#
_cell.length_a   1.000
_cell.length_b   1.000
_cell.length_c   1.000
_cell.angle_alpha   90.00
_cell.angle_beta   90.00
_cell.angle_gamma   90.00
#
_symmetry.space_group_name_H-M   'P 1'
#
loop_
_entity.id
_entity.type
_entity.pdbx_description
1 polymer ?
#
loop_
_entity_poly.entity_id
_entity_poly.type
_entity_poly.pdbx_seq_one_letter_code
_entity_poly.pdbx_strand_id
1 'polypeptide(L)'
;MDNIETTTTDNHSLNHHNKALNGFPRSISSNSDDEKNAKSKPKSMSNGLRKGLKHYPDYIRITMAADSRNKFPLEWWKTGIAFIYAFFNMVLTTVMITVVHERVPPKEISPPLPDKFFDYVSRVTWAFSVSEIAGMILVGLWTVQWVFLRYKSIVSRRFFFIIGTLYLYRCITMYVTTLPVPGVHFQCAPKLHGDFYAQLQRILRLISGGGLSITGSHILCGDFLYSGHTVILTLTYLFIKEYSPRHFWWYHLICWLLSAAGIICILVAHEHYTVDVLVAYYVTTRLFWWYHTMANEKCLKTSSPTNLLTRTWWFPVFLFFEKNVQAGIPCTYSWPISWPPSCFKATCKTYSRVQKTGEDVEKAT
;
A
#
# COMPACT_ATOMS: atom_id res chain seq x y z
N MET A 1 11.02 -20.75 69.83
CA MET A 1 11.60 -21.37 68.63
C MET A 1 12.81 -20.54 68.22
N ASP A 2 13.95 -20.96 68.76
CA ASP A 2 15.24 -21.14 68.09
C ASP A 2 15.86 -20.00 67.25
N ASN A 3 16.80 -19.28 67.88
CA ASN A 3 18.25 -19.20 67.60
C ASN A 3 18.83 -18.93 66.17
N ILE A 4 19.70 -17.88 66.14
CA ILE A 4 21.05 -17.77 65.49
C ILE A 4 21.09 -17.52 63.96
N GLU A 5 21.89 -16.65 63.31
CA GLU A 5 22.89 -15.56 63.54
C GLU A 5 23.10 -14.88 62.13
N THR A 6 23.12 -13.54 61.98
CA THR A 6 24.29 -12.63 61.69
C THR A 6 25.53 -13.25 61.00
N THR A 7 26.22 -12.66 60.01
CA THR A 7 27.00 -11.40 60.06
C THR A 7 27.45 -10.86 58.68
N THR A 8 27.73 -9.56 58.67
CA THR A 8 28.47 -8.67 57.77
C THR A 8 29.97 -8.97 57.58
N THR A 9 30.58 -8.55 56.46
CA THR A 9 31.85 -7.77 56.49
C THR A 9 32.16 -7.01 55.19
N ASP A 10 32.51 -5.74 55.38
CA ASP A 10 32.95 -4.73 54.41
C ASP A 10 34.47 -4.79 54.10
N ASN A 11 34.85 -3.96 53.10
CA ASN A 11 36.08 -3.12 52.99
C ASN A 11 37.38 -3.78 52.47
N HIS A 12 38.25 -3.12 51.71
CA HIS A 12 38.42 -1.73 51.21
C HIS A 12 39.43 -1.80 50.03
N SER A 13 39.46 -0.89 49.05
CA SER A 13 40.28 0.34 49.16
C SER A 13 40.17 1.22 47.89
N LEU A 14 39.98 2.53 48.14
CA LEU A 14 40.47 3.77 47.49
C LEU A 14 40.76 3.79 45.95
N ASN A 15 40.50 4.84 45.16
CA ASN A 15 40.23 6.24 45.46
C ASN A 15 39.63 6.96 44.22
N HIS A 16 38.95 8.08 44.47
CA HIS A 16 38.40 9.06 43.54
C HIS A 16 39.36 9.59 42.46
N HIS A 17 38.89 9.89 41.23
CA HIS A 17 38.45 11.23 40.80
C HIS A 17 38.25 11.37 39.27
N ASN A 18 37.15 12.06 38.92
CA ASN A 18 36.81 12.65 37.63
C ASN A 18 37.94 13.51 37.00
N LYS A 19 38.00 13.57 35.66
CA LYS A 19 37.51 14.74 34.83
C LYS A 19 38.23 14.83 33.48
N ALA A 20 37.41 15.00 32.43
CA ALA A 20 37.60 15.71 31.16
C ALA A 20 38.93 15.58 30.38
N LEU A 21 38.81 14.98 29.19
CA LEU A 21 39.82 14.88 28.16
C LEU A 21 39.92 16.19 27.36
N ASN A 22 41.08 16.86 27.43
CA ASN A 22 41.53 17.89 26.50
C ASN A 22 43.04 17.71 26.29
N GLY A 23 43.51 17.82 25.04
CA GLY A 23 44.92 18.10 24.74
C GLY A 23 45.67 17.00 23.99
N PHE A 24 46.04 17.32 22.75
CA PHE A 24 47.17 16.74 21.99
C PHE A 24 48.46 16.70 22.83
N PRO A 25 49.39 15.76 22.55
CA PRO A 25 50.52 16.14 21.69
C PRO A 25 51.05 15.04 20.75
N ARG A 26 51.93 15.54 19.88
CA ARG A 26 52.59 14.97 18.71
C ARG A 26 53.93 14.33 19.09
N SER A 27 54.30 13.31 18.32
CA SER A 27 55.66 12.82 17.96
C SER A 27 56.65 12.42 19.06
N ILE A 28 57.23 11.22 18.92
CA ILE A 28 58.64 10.98 18.56
C ILE A 28 58.78 9.49 18.19
N SER A 29 59.23 9.21 16.96
CA SER A 29 59.72 7.90 16.53
C SER A 29 61.24 7.91 16.57
N SER A 30 61.83 6.96 17.30
CA SER A 30 63.27 6.71 17.34
C SER A 30 63.66 5.56 16.41
N ASN A 31 64.80 5.76 15.74
CA ASN A 31 65.46 4.96 14.71
C ASN A 31 65.95 3.56 15.12
N SER A 32 66.10 2.68 14.11
CA SER A 32 67.32 1.91 13.73
C SER A 32 66.94 0.89 12.64
N ASP A 33 67.74 0.37 11.71
CA ASP A 33 69.00 0.69 11.01
C ASP A 33 69.07 -0.30 9.80
N ASP A 34 70.12 -0.20 8.95
CA ASP A 34 70.58 -1.13 7.89
C ASP A 34 69.98 -1.00 6.46
N GLU A 35 70.71 -1.04 5.33
CA GLU A 35 72.14 -1.01 5.00
C GLU A 35 72.30 -0.62 3.48
N LYS A 36 73.49 -0.11 3.14
CA LYS A 36 74.11 0.45 1.91
C LYS A 36 73.79 -0.18 0.52
N ASN A 37 73.76 0.66 -0.55
CA ASN A 37 74.80 0.68 -1.61
C ASN A 37 74.70 1.83 -2.68
N ALA A 38 75.85 2.50 -2.89
CA ALA A 38 76.47 3.02 -4.13
C ALA A 38 75.74 3.93 -5.17
N LYS A 39 76.21 5.21 -5.24
CA LYS A 39 77.00 5.87 -6.33
C LYS A 39 76.51 7.24 -6.88
N SER A 40 77.46 8.19 -6.81
CA SER A 40 77.71 9.39 -7.64
C SER A 40 76.99 10.73 -7.34
N LYS A 41 77.83 11.75 -7.05
CA LYS A 41 77.58 13.21 -7.05
C LYS A 41 78.14 13.80 -8.37
N PRO A 42 77.73 15.00 -8.82
CA PRO A 42 78.43 16.22 -8.37
C PRO A 42 77.51 17.38 -7.96
N LYS A 43 78.14 18.33 -7.26
CA LYS A 43 77.60 19.55 -6.66
C LYS A 43 77.23 20.60 -7.72
N SER A 44 76.18 21.38 -7.46
CA SER A 44 76.12 22.80 -7.85
C SER A 44 75.24 23.56 -6.85
N MET A 45 75.62 24.81 -6.59
CA MET A 45 75.23 25.62 -5.44
C MET A 45 74.42 26.84 -5.91
N SER A 46 73.47 27.23 -5.06
CA SER A 46 72.91 28.58 -4.86
C SER A 46 71.93 29.21 -5.87
N ASN A 47 70.97 29.89 -5.24
CA ASN A 47 70.21 31.07 -5.67
C ASN A 47 68.90 30.87 -6.46
N GLY A 48 67.82 30.73 -5.67
CA GLY A 48 66.83 31.79 -5.54
C GLY A 48 65.92 32.09 -6.74
N LEU A 49 64.72 31.51 -6.75
CA LEU A 49 63.51 32.22 -7.17
C LEU A 49 62.26 31.51 -6.60
N ARG A 50 61.66 32.11 -5.56
CA ARG A 50 60.31 31.76 -5.09
C ARG A 50 59.33 31.98 -6.23
N LYS A 51 58.90 30.91 -6.90
CA LYS A 51 57.65 30.91 -7.69
C LYS A 51 56.56 30.28 -6.83
N GLY A 52 55.54 31.08 -6.55
CA GLY A 52 54.44 30.78 -5.65
C GLY A 52 53.76 29.46 -6.00
N LEU A 53 53.76 28.56 -5.02
CA LEU A 53 52.91 27.37 -5.03
C LEU A 53 51.47 27.85 -4.89
N LYS A 54 50.73 27.90 -6.01
CA LYS A 54 49.29 28.15 -6.00
C LYS A 54 48.63 27.07 -5.15
N HIS A 55 48.21 27.43 -3.94
CA HIS A 55 47.36 26.62 -3.08
C HIS A 55 45.98 26.54 -3.75
N TYR A 56 45.66 25.38 -4.34
CA TYR A 56 44.30 25.10 -4.78
C TYR A 56 43.45 24.86 -3.53
N PRO A 57 42.29 25.53 -3.38
CA PRO A 57 41.42 25.26 -2.25
C PRO A 57 40.89 23.83 -2.35
N ASP A 58 40.97 23.08 -1.25
CA ASP A 58 40.42 21.73 -1.15
C ASP A 58 38.90 21.78 -1.34
N TYR A 59 38.44 21.29 -2.49
CA TYR A 59 37.02 21.14 -2.78
C TYR A 59 36.54 19.85 -2.11
N ILE A 60 35.67 19.95 -1.10
CA ILE A 60 34.95 18.78 -0.60
C ILE A 60 33.93 18.40 -1.67
N ARG A 61 34.20 17.30 -2.39
CA ARG A 61 33.21 16.67 -3.25
C ARG A 61 32.13 16.09 -2.36
N ILE A 62 31.03 16.82 -2.16
CA ILE A 62 29.81 16.23 -1.61
C ILE A 62 29.38 15.18 -2.62
N THR A 63 29.63 13.91 -2.30
CA THR A 63 29.07 12.79 -3.04
C THR A 63 27.56 12.94 -2.91
N MET A 64 26.92 13.54 -3.91
CA MET A 64 25.47 13.40 -4.02
C MET A 64 25.24 11.90 -4.06
N ALA A 65 24.56 11.38 -3.03
CA ALA A 65 24.24 9.98 -2.91
C ALA A 65 23.76 9.53 -4.29
N ALA A 66 24.55 8.66 -4.92
CA ALA A 66 24.29 8.18 -6.26
C ALA A 66 22.82 7.77 -6.31
N ASP A 67 22.10 8.43 -7.23
CA ASP A 67 20.69 8.30 -7.52
C ASP A 67 19.90 7.23 -6.73
N SER A 68 18.82 7.72 -6.14
CA SER A 68 17.64 6.99 -5.65
C SER A 68 16.92 6.11 -6.70
N ARG A 69 17.58 5.77 -7.82
CA ARG A 69 17.06 5.04 -8.98
C ARG A 69 16.57 3.62 -8.66
N ASN A 70 16.98 3.02 -7.53
CA ASN A 70 16.66 1.62 -7.18
C ASN A 70 15.73 1.43 -5.95
N LYS A 71 15.14 2.49 -5.37
CA LYS A 71 14.31 2.32 -4.15
C LYS A 71 12.96 1.59 -4.40
N PHE A 72 12.47 1.58 -5.64
CA PHE A 72 11.16 1.04 -6.00
C PHE A 72 11.18 0.44 -7.43
N PRO A 73 11.60 -0.83 -7.60
CA PRO A 73 11.60 -1.46 -8.92
C PRO A 73 10.16 -1.65 -9.45
N LEU A 74 9.95 -1.36 -10.73
CA LEU A 74 8.69 -1.62 -11.44
C LEU A 74 8.58 -3.11 -11.78
N GLU A 75 8.18 -3.90 -10.80
CA GLU A 75 8.07 -5.36 -10.92
C GLU A 75 6.70 -5.79 -11.46
N TRP A 76 6.46 -5.53 -12.75
CA TRP A 76 5.18 -5.87 -13.40
C TRP A 76 4.82 -7.35 -13.32
N TRP A 77 5.81 -8.24 -13.27
CA TRP A 77 5.57 -9.68 -13.04
C TRP A 77 4.82 -9.95 -11.73
N LYS A 78 5.22 -9.32 -10.62
CA LYS A 78 4.51 -9.47 -9.34
C LYS A 78 3.10 -8.91 -9.40
N THR A 79 2.92 -7.81 -10.14
CA THR A 79 1.59 -7.25 -10.41
C THR A 79 0.73 -8.21 -11.22
N GLY A 80 1.31 -8.90 -12.20
CA GLY A 80 0.64 -9.96 -12.96
C GLY A 80 0.15 -11.10 -12.06
N ILE A 81 0.97 -11.56 -11.11
CA ILE A 81 0.57 -12.58 -10.12
C ILE A 81 -0.60 -12.08 -9.26
N ALA A 82 -0.52 -10.84 -8.74
CA ALA A 82 -1.60 -10.26 -7.94
C ALA A 82 -2.90 -10.13 -8.75
N PHE A 83 -2.80 -9.74 -10.03
CA PHE A 83 -3.93 -9.67 -10.95
C PHE A 83 -4.56 -11.06 -11.19
N ILE A 84 -3.76 -12.09 -11.45
CA ILE A 84 -4.26 -13.47 -11.62
C ILE A 84 -4.98 -13.93 -10.34
N TYR A 85 -4.42 -13.64 -9.16
CA TYR A 85 -5.09 -13.93 -7.89
C TYR A 85 -6.44 -13.20 -7.76
N ALA A 86 -6.49 -11.90 -8.05
CA ALA A 86 -7.74 -11.14 -8.02
C ALA A 86 -8.78 -11.68 -9.01
N PHE A 87 -8.35 -11.97 -10.25
CA PHE A 87 -9.19 -12.51 -11.31
C PHE A 87 -9.73 -13.89 -10.94
N PHE A 88 -8.89 -14.78 -10.41
CA PHE A 88 -9.30 -16.09 -9.92
C PHE A 88 -10.39 -15.97 -8.84
N ASN A 89 -10.21 -15.09 -7.85
CA ASN A 89 -11.21 -14.87 -6.79
C ASN A 89 -12.51 -14.25 -7.33
N MET A 90 -12.44 -13.42 -8.36
CA MET A 90 -13.60 -12.86 -9.04
C MET A 90 -14.41 -13.95 -9.80
N VAL A 91 -13.71 -14.84 -10.52
CA VAL A 91 -14.35 -16.00 -11.17
C VAL A 91 -14.95 -16.91 -10.11
N LEU A 92 -14.22 -17.22 -9.04
CA LEU A 92 -14.71 -18.02 -7.93
C LEU A 92 -15.96 -17.41 -7.29
N THR A 93 -15.99 -16.08 -7.10
CA THR A 93 -17.17 -15.36 -6.61
C THR A 93 -18.36 -15.60 -7.51
N THR A 94 -18.17 -15.49 -8.83
CA THR A 94 -19.25 -15.72 -9.80
C THR A 94 -19.79 -17.14 -9.73
N VAL A 95 -18.90 -18.14 -9.62
CA VAL A 95 -19.30 -19.53 -9.43
C VAL A 95 -20.06 -19.69 -8.11
N MET A 96 -19.57 -19.12 -7.00
CA MET A 96 -20.26 -19.20 -5.71
C MET A 96 -21.65 -18.56 -5.74
N ILE A 97 -21.83 -17.45 -6.48
CA ILE A 97 -23.16 -16.86 -6.70
C ILE A 97 -24.11 -17.85 -7.36
N THR A 98 -23.67 -18.57 -8.39
CA THR A 98 -24.49 -19.61 -9.03
C THR A 98 -24.80 -20.78 -8.10
N VAL A 99 -23.82 -21.23 -7.31
CA VAL A 99 -24.02 -22.34 -6.37
C VAL A 99 -25.03 -21.97 -5.29
N VAL A 100 -24.90 -20.78 -4.69
CA VAL A 100 -25.84 -20.33 -3.66
C VAL A 100 -27.22 -20.09 -4.24
N HIS A 101 -27.31 -19.59 -5.47
CA HIS A 101 -28.60 -19.44 -6.14
C HIS A 101 -29.40 -20.75 -6.23
N GLU A 102 -28.73 -21.86 -6.50
CA GLU A 102 -29.36 -23.18 -6.50
C GLU A 102 -29.79 -23.61 -5.08
N ARG A 103 -28.99 -23.27 -4.06
CA ARG A 103 -29.24 -23.64 -2.65
C ARG A 103 -30.31 -22.81 -1.94
N VAL A 104 -30.51 -21.55 -2.35
CA VAL A 104 -31.46 -20.64 -1.70
C VAL A 104 -32.88 -21.23 -1.79
N PRO A 105 -33.58 -21.39 -0.67
CA PRO A 105 -34.95 -21.91 -0.68
C PRO A 105 -35.90 -20.91 -1.35
N PRO A 106 -37.01 -21.37 -1.93
CA PRO A 106 -38.07 -20.49 -2.43
C PRO A 106 -38.57 -19.55 -1.34
N LYS A 107 -38.95 -18.33 -1.74
CA LYS A 107 -39.45 -17.28 -0.83
C LYS A 107 -40.66 -17.70 -0.01
N GLU A 108 -41.47 -18.61 -0.54
CA GLU A 108 -42.67 -19.15 0.12
C GLU A 108 -42.31 -19.94 1.40
N ILE A 109 -41.11 -20.53 1.45
CA ILE A 109 -40.65 -21.35 2.57
C ILE A 109 -39.84 -20.49 3.57
N SER A 110 -39.18 -19.44 3.10
CA SER A 110 -38.28 -18.62 3.92
C SER A 110 -38.51 -17.13 3.66
N PRO A 111 -39.33 -16.45 4.49
CA PRO A 111 -39.56 -15.02 4.36
C PRO A 111 -38.28 -14.20 4.65
N PRO A 112 -38.22 -12.93 4.20
CA PRO A 112 -37.10 -12.04 4.48
C PRO A 112 -36.86 -11.89 5.99
N LEU A 113 -35.60 -11.76 6.38
CA LEU A 113 -35.27 -11.47 7.79
C LEU A 113 -35.71 -10.04 8.14
N PRO A 114 -36.12 -9.81 9.40
CA PRO A 114 -36.40 -8.46 9.87
C PRO A 114 -35.11 -7.63 9.86
N ASP A 115 -35.13 -6.51 9.15
CA ASP A 115 -34.04 -5.53 9.11
C ASP A 115 -34.57 -4.18 9.58
N LYS A 116 -33.91 -3.63 10.61
CA LYS A 116 -34.37 -2.41 11.25
C LYS A 116 -34.41 -1.22 10.30
N PHE A 117 -33.56 -1.19 9.28
CA PHE A 117 -33.56 -0.11 8.30
C PHE A 117 -34.79 -0.19 7.38
N PHE A 118 -35.17 -1.41 6.96
CA PHE A 118 -36.33 -1.63 6.08
C PHE A 118 -37.67 -1.31 6.75
N ASP A 119 -37.72 -1.32 8.09
CA ASP A 119 -38.90 -0.89 8.84
C ASP A 119 -39.16 0.63 8.71
N TYR A 120 -38.11 1.42 8.53
CA TYR A 120 -38.20 2.89 8.51
C TYR A 120 -38.18 3.49 7.11
N VAL A 121 -37.52 2.81 6.17
CA VAL A 121 -37.32 3.31 4.80
C VAL A 121 -38.08 2.42 3.84
N SER A 122 -38.86 3.02 2.96
CA SER A 122 -39.53 2.30 1.88
C SER A 122 -38.61 2.16 0.68
N ARG A 123 -38.78 1.05 -0.05
CA ARG A 123 -37.95 0.73 -1.20
C ARG A 123 -38.07 1.78 -2.30
N VAL A 124 -36.92 2.24 -2.81
CA VAL A 124 -36.84 3.06 -4.03
C VAL A 124 -36.17 2.28 -5.15
N THR A 125 -36.89 2.05 -6.25
CA THR A 125 -36.47 1.14 -7.32
C THR A 125 -35.29 1.65 -8.15
N TRP A 126 -35.19 2.97 -8.36
CA TRP A 126 -34.10 3.56 -9.14
C TRP A 126 -32.80 3.74 -8.32
N ALA A 127 -32.86 3.62 -7.00
CA ALA A 127 -31.72 3.89 -6.13
C ALA A 127 -30.55 2.93 -6.43
N PHE A 128 -30.84 1.65 -6.72
CA PHE A 128 -29.77 0.70 -7.02
C PHE A 128 -28.98 1.08 -8.27
N SER A 129 -29.66 1.46 -9.35
CA SER A 129 -29.01 1.91 -10.58
C SER A 129 -28.14 3.15 -10.33
N VAL A 130 -28.57 4.07 -9.46
CA VAL A 130 -27.76 5.24 -9.07
C VAL A 130 -26.50 4.80 -8.30
N SER A 131 -26.59 3.81 -7.41
CA SER A 131 -25.41 3.24 -6.76
C SER A 131 -24.42 2.66 -7.75
N GLU A 132 -24.89 1.92 -8.76
CA GLU A 132 -24.01 1.33 -9.78
C GLU A 132 -23.33 2.40 -10.63
N ILE A 133 -24.07 3.44 -11.03
CA ILE A 133 -23.50 4.59 -11.75
C ILE A 133 -22.46 5.31 -10.88
N ALA A 134 -22.75 5.54 -9.60
CA ALA A 134 -21.81 6.14 -8.66
C ALA A 134 -20.53 5.29 -8.52
N GLY A 135 -20.68 3.97 -8.45
CA GLY A 135 -19.56 3.01 -8.44
C GLY A 135 -18.71 3.09 -9.70
N MET A 136 -19.34 3.08 -10.88
CA MET A 136 -18.63 3.21 -12.16
C MET A 136 -17.86 4.53 -12.26
N ILE A 137 -18.46 5.65 -11.85
CA ILE A 137 -17.79 6.95 -11.82
C ILE A 137 -16.59 6.91 -10.88
N LEU A 138 -16.75 6.37 -9.66
CA LEU A 138 -15.68 6.30 -8.67
C LEU A 138 -14.51 5.42 -9.15
N VAL A 139 -14.80 4.27 -9.75
CA VAL A 139 -13.78 3.38 -10.36
C VAL A 139 -13.10 4.06 -11.55
N GLY A 140 -13.85 4.83 -12.34
CA GLY A 140 -13.32 5.65 -13.42
C GLY A 140 -12.31 6.69 -12.91
N LEU A 141 -12.68 7.46 -11.89
CA LEU A 141 -11.81 8.44 -11.24
C LEU A 141 -10.55 7.79 -10.67
N TRP A 142 -10.68 6.65 -10.01
CA TRP A 142 -9.54 5.87 -9.52
C TRP A 142 -8.61 5.42 -10.65
N THR A 143 -9.18 4.89 -11.74
CA THR A 143 -8.40 4.44 -12.91
C THR A 143 -7.61 5.60 -13.52
N VAL A 144 -8.24 6.76 -13.69
CA VAL A 144 -7.58 7.98 -14.16
C VAL A 144 -6.43 8.35 -13.24
N GLN A 145 -6.69 8.46 -11.93
CA GLN A 145 -5.65 8.75 -10.94
C GLN A 145 -4.49 7.76 -10.99
N TRP A 146 -4.79 6.46 -11.08
CA TRP A 146 -3.80 5.38 -11.17
C TRP A 146 -2.91 5.51 -12.41
N VAL A 147 -3.47 5.87 -13.56
CA VAL A 147 -2.72 6.11 -14.80
C VAL A 147 -1.72 7.25 -14.66
N PHE A 148 -1.97 8.24 -13.79
CA PHE A 148 -1.03 9.34 -13.53
C PHE A 148 -0.01 9.05 -12.42
N LEU A 149 -0.14 7.97 -11.64
CA LEU A 149 0.82 7.68 -10.57
C LEU A 149 2.20 7.28 -11.14
N ARG A 150 3.29 7.68 -10.47
CA ARG A 150 4.64 7.25 -10.88
C ARG A 150 4.91 5.77 -10.60
N TYR A 151 4.42 5.28 -9.47
CA TYR A 151 4.67 3.91 -8.97
C TYR A 151 3.49 2.97 -9.25
N LYS A 152 2.91 3.04 -10.46
CA LYS A 152 1.66 2.35 -10.85
C LYS A 152 1.65 0.87 -10.51
N SER A 153 2.74 0.18 -10.84
CA SER A 153 2.89 -1.27 -10.61
C SER A 153 2.76 -1.64 -9.13
N ILE A 154 3.36 -0.85 -8.23
CA ILE A 154 3.29 -1.11 -6.79
C ILE A 154 1.86 -0.87 -6.28
N VAL A 155 1.25 0.22 -6.69
CA VAL A 155 -0.12 0.55 -6.26
C VAL A 155 -1.13 -0.46 -6.80
N SER A 156 -0.99 -0.91 -8.05
CA SER A 156 -1.87 -1.92 -8.64
C SER A 156 -1.73 -3.28 -7.97
N ARG A 157 -0.52 -3.75 -7.62
CA ARG A 157 -0.39 -5.03 -6.90
C ARG A 157 -1.05 -4.98 -5.52
N ARG A 158 -0.97 -3.85 -4.82
CA ARG A 158 -1.65 -3.64 -3.52
C ARG A 158 -3.17 -3.67 -3.70
N PHE A 159 -3.67 -2.98 -4.71
CA PHE A 159 -5.09 -2.97 -5.06
C PHE A 159 -5.60 -4.37 -5.39
N PHE A 160 -4.96 -5.06 -6.33
CA PHE A 160 -5.35 -6.42 -6.75
C PHE A 160 -5.27 -7.45 -5.62
N PHE A 161 -4.26 -7.36 -4.76
CA PHE A 161 -4.19 -8.25 -3.62
C PHE A 161 -5.35 -8.01 -2.63
N ILE A 162 -5.57 -6.77 -2.20
CA ILE A 162 -6.63 -6.44 -1.23
C ILE A 162 -8.01 -6.82 -1.80
N ILE A 163 -8.32 -6.43 -3.03
CA ILE A 163 -9.60 -6.75 -3.65
C ILE A 163 -9.79 -8.27 -3.82
N GLY A 164 -8.74 -9.00 -4.21
CA GLY A 164 -8.78 -10.46 -4.32
C GLY A 164 -9.06 -11.14 -2.98
N THR A 165 -8.46 -10.65 -1.90
CA THR A 165 -8.70 -11.17 -0.55
C THR A 165 -10.11 -10.85 -0.03
N LEU A 166 -10.65 -9.66 -0.33
CA LEU A 166 -12.03 -9.33 0.02
C LEU A 166 -13.03 -10.23 -0.71
N TYR A 167 -12.80 -10.48 -2.00
CA TYR A 167 -13.63 -11.43 -2.77
C TYR A 167 -13.46 -12.87 -2.30
N LEU A 168 -12.27 -13.28 -1.85
CA LEU A 168 -12.10 -14.59 -1.22
C LEU A 168 -12.95 -14.73 0.05
N TYR A 169 -12.94 -13.72 0.94
CA TYR A 169 -13.79 -13.74 2.13
C TYR A 169 -15.28 -13.74 1.79
N ARG A 170 -15.67 -13.02 0.73
CA ARG A 170 -17.03 -13.06 0.19
C ARG A 170 -17.41 -14.49 -0.24
N CYS A 171 -16.58 -15.17 -1.03
CA CYS A 171 -16.82 -16.56 -1.45
C CYS A 171 -17.08 -17.48 -0.26
N ILE A 172 -16.22 -17.41 0.76
CA ILE A 172 -16.33 -18.28 1.94
C ILE A 172 -17.61 -17.99 2.71
N THR A 173 -17.88 -16.72 3.01
CA THR A 173 -19.02 -16.34 3.84
C THR A 173 -20.36 -16.64 3.16
N MET A 174 -20.45 -16.35 1.86
CA MET A 174 -21.61 -16.66 1.03
C MET A 174 -21.85 -18.18 0.90
N TYR A 175 -20.80 -18.98 0.77
CA TYR A 175 -20.93 -20.44 0.71
C TYR A 175 -21.36 -21.06 2.04
N VAL A 176 -20.81 -20.56 3.16
CA VAL A 176 -21.09 -21.06 4.51
C VAL A 176 -22.49 -20.67 4.97
N THR A 177 -22.96 -19.47 4.64
CA THR A 177 -24.28 -18.98 5.07
C THR A 177 -25.02 -18.31 3.93
N THR A 178 -26.13 -18.93 3.55
CA THR A 178 -27.03 -18.42 2.50
C THR A 178 -28.22 -17.73 3.16
N LEU A 179 -28.33 -16.40 3.01
CA LEU A 179 -29.46 -15.65 3.54
C LEU A 179 -30.66 -15.67 2.58
N PRO A 180 -31.90 -15.64 3.10
CA PRO A 180 -33.08 -15.51 2.27
C PRO A 180 -33.15 -14.11 1.64
N VAL A 181 -33.91 -14.02 0.55
CA VAL A 181 -34.03 -12.81 -0.26
C VAL A 181 -34.60 -11.65 0.56
N PRO A 182 -33.99 -10.45 0.56
CA PRO A 182 -34.39 -9.33 1.44
C PRO A 182 -35.73 -8.68 1.07
N GLY A 183 -36.29 -8.99 -0.10
CA GLY A 183 -37.58 -8.41 -0.50
C GLY A 183 -38.41 -9.26 -1.47
N VAL A 184 -39.72 -9.03 -1.41
CA VAL A 184 -40.70 -9.67 -2.31
C VAL A 184 -40.51 -9.30 -3.78
N HIS A 185 -39.90 -8.15 -4.05
CA HIS A 185 -39.70 -7.58 -5.38
C HIS A 185 -38.70 -8.31 -6.29
N PHE A 186 -37.83 -9.16 -5.72
CA PHE A 186 -36.85 -9.91 -6.50
C PHE A 186 -37.50 -11.00 -7.36
N GLN A 187 -37.32 -10.95 -8.68
CA GLN A 187 -37.67 -12.07 -9.55
C GLN A 187 -36.41 -12.90 -9.80
N CYS A 188 -36.32 -14.06 -9.14
CA CYS A 188 -35.19 -14.96 -9.28
C CYS A 188 -35.30 -15.74 -10.60
N ALA A 189 -34.17 -15.94 -11.27
CA ALA A 189 -34.09 -16.75 -12.47
C ALA A 189 -34.45 -18.20 -12.13
N PRO A 190 -34.95 -18.97 -13.11
CA PRO A 190 -35.20 -20.39 -12.91
C PRO A 190 -33.90 -21.10 -12.52
N LYS A 191 -34.04 -22.07 -11.61
CA LYS A 191 -32.96 -22.97 -11.18
C LYS A 191 -32.59 -23.89 -12.34
N LEU A 192 -31.30 -24.02 -12.62
CA LEU A 192 -30.78 -24.86 -13.68
C LEU A 192 -30.27 -26.16 -13.05
N HIS A 193 -31.18 -27.11 -12.84
CA HIS A 193 -30.86 -28.41 -12.28
C HIS A 193 -30.10 -29.27 -13.31
N GLY A 194 -28.77 -29.36 -13.19
CA GLY A 194 -27.95 -30.33 -13.93
C GLY A 194 -27.43 -29.88 -15.31
N ASP A 195 -27.86 -28.73 -15.82
CA ASP A 195 -27.41 -28.21 -17.13
C ASP A 195 -26.10 -27.42 -17.02
N PHE A 196 -24.96 -28.13 -17.03
CA PHE A 196 -23.63 -27.53 -16.95
C PHE A 196 -23.37 -26.46 -18.03
N TYR A 197 -23.85 -26.68 -19.26
CA TYR A 197 -23.65 -25.72 -20.36
C TYR A 197 -24.39 -24.40 -20.10
N ALA A 198 -25.64 -24.47 -19.64
CA ALA A 198 -26.45 -23.29 -19.35
C ALA A 198 -25.96 -22.57 -18.07
N GLN A 199 -25.45 -23.30 -17.07
CA GLN A 199 -24.76 -22.73 -15.92
C GLN A 199 -23.47 -22.00 -16.33
N LEU A 200 -22.66 -22.59 -17.22
CA LEU A 200 -21.45 -21.96 -17.74
C LEU A 200 -21.75 -20.68 -18.53
N GLN A 201 -22.78 -20.69 -19.40
CA GLN A 201 -23.22 -19.48 -20.10
C GLN A 201 -23.65 -18.37 -19.13
N ARG A 202 -24.33 -18.72 -18.03
CA ARG A 202 -24.71 -17.77 -16.98
C ARG A 202 -23.49 -17.17 -16.29
N ILE A 203 -22.49 -18.00 -15.95
CA ILE A 203 -21.22 -17.55 -15.36
C ILE A 203 -20.48 -16.61 -16.31
N LEU A 204 -20.36 -16.97 -17.59
CA LEU A 204 -19.68 -16.14 -18.59
C LEU A 204 -20.37 -14.79 -18.78
N ARG A 205 -21.71 -14.75 -18.75
CA ARG A 205 -22.49 -13.51 -18.84
C ARG A 205 -22.30 -12.62 -17.60
N LEU A 206 -22.19 -13.21 -16.42
CA LEU A 206 -21.89 -12.47 -15.18
C LEU A 206 -20.47 -11.89 -15.19
N ILE A 207 -19.49 -12.67 -15.65
CA ILE A 207 -18.11 -12.22 -15.80
C ILE A 207 -18.02 -11.09 -16.83
N SER A 208 -18.68 -11.22 -17.98
CA SER A 208 -18.67 -10.20 -19.03
C SER A 208 -19.40 -8.92 -18.62
N GLY A 209 -20.44 -9.03 -17.78
CA GLY A 209 -21.15 -7.88 -17.18
C GLY A 209 -20.44 -7.26 -15.97
N GLY A 210 -19.28 -7.79 -15.55
CA GLY A 210 -18.53 -7.28 -14.40
C GLY A 210 -19.29 -7.33 -13.06
N GLY A 211 -20.34 -8.15 -12.96
CA GLY A 211 -21.19 -8.24 -11.77
C GLY A 211 -22.17 -7.07 -11.57
N LEU A 212 -22.37 -6.20 -12.56
CA LEU A 212 -23.35 -5.11 -12.52
C LEU A 212 -24.76 -5.60 -12.89
N SER A 213 -25.79 -4.93 -12.37
CA SER A 213 -27.22 -5.20 -12.56
C SER A 213 -27.75 -4.51 -13.82
N ILE A 214 -27.24 -3.32 -14.14
CA ILE A 214 -27.55 -2.58 -15.38
C ILE A 214 -27.31 -3.43 -16.66
N THR A 215 -26.39 -4.39 -16.65
CA THR A 215 -26.15 -5.31 -17.78
C THR A 215 -27.15 -6.47 -17.88
N GLY A 216 -28.20 -6.48 -17.05
CA GLY A 216 -29.26 -7.50 -17.06
C GLY A 216 -28.84 -8.85 -16.46
N SER A 217 -27.79 -8.86 -15.63
CA SER A 217 -27.19 -10.05 -15.03
C SER A 217 -27.71 -10.40 -13.63
N HIS A 218 -28.39 -9.48 -12.95
CA HIS A 218 -28.86 -9.65 -11.55
C HIS A 218 -30.23 -10.31 -11.44
N ILE A 219 -30.38 -11.45 -12.10
CA ILE A 219 -31.55 -12.32 -11.89
C ILE A 219 -31.17 -13.51 -10.97
N LEU A 220 -29.95 -13.51 -10.41
CA LEU A 220 -29.49 -14.55 -9.49
C LEU A 220 -29.72 -14.11 -8.05
N CYS A 221 -30.63 -14.81 -7.37
CA CYS A 221 -30.86 -14.64 -5.95
C CYS A 221 -29.83 -15.42 -5.13
N GLY A 222 -29.31 -14.83 -4.06
CA GLY A 222 -28.43 -15.50 -3.10
C GLY A 222 -27.23 -14.68 -2.63
N ASP A 223 -26.93 -13.59 -3.32
CA ASP A 223 -25.82 -12.69 -3.03
C ASP A 223 -26.18 -11.64 -1.96
N PHE A 224 -26.64 -12.08 -0.79
CA PHE A 224 -27.16 -11.19 0.27
C PHE A 224 -26.30 -11.15 1.53
N LEU A 225 -25.11 -11.75 1.50
CA LEU A 225 -24.14 -11.76 2.58
C LEU A 225 -22.75 -11.43 2.01
N TYR A 226 -22.15 -10.37 2.57
CA TYR A 226 -20.92 -9.71 2.13
C TYR A 226 -21.03 -8.97 0.77
N SER A 227 -21.47 -7.70 0.80
CA SER A 227 -21.88 -6.89 -0.35
C SER A 227 -20.68 -6.42 -1.19
N GLY A 228 -20.57 -6.95 -2.41
CA GLY A 228 -19.51 -6.58 -3.35
C GLY A 228 -19.54 -5.13 -3.78
N HIS A 229 -20.73 -4.54 -3.95
CA HIS A 229 -20.88 -3.13 -4.32
C HIS A 229 -20.33 -2.22 -3.22
N THR A 230 -20.65 -2.51 -1.96
CA THR A 230 -20.11 -1.79 -0.80
C THR A 230 -18.59 -1.94 -0.73
N VAL A 231 -18.05 -3.14 -0.95
CA VAL A 231 -16.61 -3.39 -1.02
C VAL A 231 -15.94 -2.50 -2.08
N ILE A 232 -16.46 -2.48 -3.31
CA ILE A 232 -15.89 -1.68 -4.40
C ILE A 232 -15.98 -0.18 -4.11
N LEU A 233 -17.13 0.32 -3.68
CA LEU A 233 -17.33 1.74 -3.35
C LEU A 233 -16.40 2.21 -2.24
N THR A 234 -16.27 1.42 -1.17
CA THR A 234 -15.44 1.77 -0.02
C THR A 234 -13.95 1.64 -0.34
N LEU A 235 -13.53 0.52 -0.93
CA LEU A 235 -12.14 0.26 -1.27
C LEU A 235 -11.60 1.30 -2.26
N THR A 236 -12.37 1.59 -3.32
CA THR A 236 -11.97 2.55 -4.35
C THR A 236 -11.78 3.94 -3.77
N TYR A 237 -12.71 4.40 -2.91
CA TYR A 237 -12.55 5.66 -2.19
C TYR A 237 -11.31 5.68 -1.30
N LEU A 238 -11.05 4.62 -0.52
CA LEU A 238 -9.88 4.53 0.35
C LEU A 238 -8.56 4.62 -0.45
N PHE A 239 -8.50 3.93 -1.59
CA PHE A 239 -7.35 4.00 -2.50
C PHE A 239 -7.18 5.38 -3.14
N ILE A 240 -8.27 6.00 -3.59
CA ILE A 240 -8.27 7.38 -4.08
C ILE A 240 -7.66 8.32 -3.03
N LYS A 241 -8.14 8.23 -1.79
CA LYS A 241 -7.69 9.10 -0.69
C LYS A 241 -6.23 8.87 -0.32
N GLU A 242 -5.78 7.62 -0.23
CA GLU A 242 -4.40 7.28 0.18
C GLU A 242 -3.37 7.71 -0.86
N TYR A 243 -3.67 7.53 -2.15
CA TYR A 243 -2.73 7.82 -3.24
C TYR A 243 -3.01 9.18 -3.92
N SER A 244 -3.65 10.12 -3.21
CA SER A 244 -3.94 11.48 -3.69
C SER A 244 -3.34 12.57 -2.78
N PRO A 245 -2.88 13.72 -3.31
CA PRO A 245 -2.32 14.80 -2.52
C PRO A 245 -3.34 15.33 -1.51
N ARG A 246 -2.88 15.54 -0.27
CA ARG A 246 -3.72 16.06 0.82
C ARG A 246 -4.30 17.45 0.56
N HIS A 247 -3.71 18.23 -0.34
CA HIS A 247 -4.18 19.57 -0.68
C HIS A 247 -5.47 19.55 -1.53
N PHE A 248 -5.77 18.45 -2.24
CA PHE A 248 -6.99 18.31 -3.04
C PHE A 248 -8.18 17.82 -2.22
N TRP A 249 -8.50 18.53 -1.14
CA TRP A 249 -9.57 18.14 -0.22
C TRP A 249 -10.95 18.08 -0.89
N TRP A 250 -11.25 18.99 -1.82
CA TRP A 250 -12.51 18.99 -2.58
C TRP A 250 -12.72 17.69 -3.38
N TYR A 251 -11.64 17.18 -4.00
CA TYR A 251 -11.70 15.91 -4.73
C TYR A 251 -11.97 14.74 -3.78
N HIS A 252 -11.34 14.72 -2.60
CA HIS A 252 -11.61 13.70 -1.58
C HIS A 252 -13.04 13.79 -1.07
N LEU A 253 -13.56 15.00 -0.86
CA LEU A 253 -14.95 15.22 -0.42
C LEU A 253 -15.94 14.72 -1.47
N ILE A 254 -15.75 15.04 -2.75
CA ILE A 254 -16.64 14.57 -3.83
C ILE A 254 -16.62 13.05 -3.91
N CYS A 255 -15.45 12.42 -3.91
CA CYS A 255 -15.32 10.97 -3.94
C CYS A 255 -15.93 10.31 -2.69
N TRP A 256 -15.80 10.95 -1.52
CA TRP A 256 -16.43 10.48 -0.28
C TRP A 256 -17.94 10.55 -0.35
N LEU A 257 -18.49 11.68 -0.78
CA LEU A 257 -19.93 11.86 -0.97
C LEU A 257 -20.50 10.87 -1.99
N LEU A 258 -19.78 10.64 -3.09
CA LEU A 258 -20.18 9.67 -4.11
C LEU A 258 -20.21 8.23 -3.56
N SER A 259 -19.18 7.84 -2.79
CA SER A 259 -19.12 6.54 -2.12
C SER A 259 -20.24 6.38 -1.08
N ALA A 260 -20.44 7.39 -0.24
CA ALA A 260 -21.49 7.40 0.78
C ALA A 260 -22.89 7.35 0.17
N ALA A 261 -23.14 8.16 -0.87
CA ALA A 261 -24.41 8.17 -1.60
C ALA A 261 -24.68 6.80 -2.25
N GLY A 262 -23.67 6.17 -2.85
CA GLY A 262 -23.81 4.81 -3.40
C GLY A 262 -24.21 3.79 -2.32
N ILE A 263 -23.54 3.80 -1.17
CA ILE A 263 -23.84 2.89 -0.05
C ILE A 263 -25.27 3.11 0.49
N ILE A 264 -25.68 4.37 0.65
CA ILE A 264 -27.06 4.69 1.08
C ILE A 264 -28.07 4.20 0.04
N CYS A 265 -27.79 4.41 -1.25
CA CYS A 265 -28.66 3.96 -2.33
C CYS A 265 -28.81 2.43 -2.38
N ILE A 266 -27.77 1.65 -2.01
CA ILE A 266 -27.86 0.19 -1.87
C ILE A 266 -28.90 -0.18 -0.80
N LEU A 267 -28.84 0.47 0.37
CA LEU A 267 -29.77 0.21 1.47
C LEU A 267 -31.20 0.61 1.09
N VAL A 268 -31.38 1.79 0.50
CA VAL A 268 -32.68 2.34 0.10
C VAL A 268 -33.33 1.51 -1.02
N ALA A 269 -32.53 0.83 -1.86
CA ALA A 269 -33.07 -0.08 -2.86
C ALA A 269 -33.55 -1.43 -2.29
N HIS A 270 -33.23 -1.71 -1.02
CA HIS A 270 -33.51 -2.98 -0.32
C HIS A 270 -32.87 -4.18 -1.02
N GLU A 271 -31.73 -3.96 -1.68
CA GLU A 271 -31.05 -5.00 -2.46
C GLU A 271 -30.12 -5.85 -1.58
N HIS A 272 -29.60 -5.27 -0.50
CA HIS A 272 -28.77 -5.93 0.50
C HIS A 272 -29.28 -5.60 1.91
N TYR A 273 -29.16 -6.54 2.84
CA TYR A 273 -29.41 -6.28 4.26
C TYR A 273 -28.44 -5.23 4.82
N THR A 274 -28.86 -4.50 5.84
CA THR A 274 -28.02 -3.51 6.52
C THR A 274 -26.78 -4.15 7.13
N VAL A 275 -26.93 -5.35 7.71
CA VAL A 275 -25.79 -6.11 8.27
C VAL A 275 -24.75 -6.42 7.20
N ASP A 276 -25.19 -6.64 5.97
CA ASP A 276 -24.32 -6.96 4.85
C ASP A 276 -23.39 -5.77 4.52
N VAL A 277 -23.99 -4.59 4.38
CA VAL A 277 -23.27 -3.34 4.15
C VAL A 277 -22.30 -3.02 5.29
N LEU A 278 -22.71 -3.22 6.55
CA LEU A 278 -21.87 -2.97 7.73
C LEU A 278 -20.66 -3.91 7.79
N VAL A 279 -20.86 -5.21 7.57
CA VAL A 279 -19.77 -6.21 7.55
C VAL A 279 -18.81 -5.92 6.40
N ALA A 280 -19.33 -5.64 5.20
CA ALA A 280 -18.51 -5.28 4.04
C ALA A 280 -17.64 -4.04 4.31
N TYR A 281 -18.23 -2.98 4.87
CA TYR A 281 -17.49 -1.77 5.26
C TYR A 281 -16.41 -2.07 6.31
N TYR A 282 -16.76 -2.81 7.36
CA TYR A 282 -15.83 -3.13 8.45
C TYR A 282 -14.64 -3.95 7.95
N VAL A 283 -14.87 -5.06 7.25
CA VAL A 283 -13.79 -5.93 6.77
C VAL A 283 -12.92 -5.20 5.75
N THR A 284 -13.51 -4.41 4.84
CA THR A 284 -12.77 -3.65 3.83
C THR A 284 -11.84 -2.62 4.47
N THR A 285 -12.35 -1.80 5.39
CA THR A 285 -11.55 -0.76 6.07
C THR A 285 -10.43 -1.38 6.92
N ARG A 286 -10.71 -2.46 7.67
CA ARG A 286 -9.69 -3.14 8.49
C ARG A 286 -8.59 -3.77 7.64
N LEU A 287 -8.95 -4.49 6.59
CA LEU A 287 -7.95 -5.08 5.70
C LEU A 287 -7.11 -3.99 5.02
N PHE A 288 -7.73 -2.92 4.55
CA PHE A 288 -7.04 -1.79 3.93
C PHE A 288 -6.01 -1.17 4.89
N TRP A 289 -6.42 -0.83 6.11
CA TRP A 289 -5.53 -0.18 7.08
C TRP A 289 -4.45 -1.12 7.59
N TRP A 290 -4.74 -2.39 7.88
CA TRP A 290 -3.71 -3.36 8.27
C TRP A 290 -2.66 -3.53 7.18
N TYR A 291 -3.10 -3.66 5.94
CA TYR A 291 -2.19 -3.79 4.80
C TYR A 291 -1.30 -2.55 4.66
N HIS A 292 -1.89 -1.34 4.61
CA HIS A 292 -1.13 -0.10 4.42
C HIS A 292 -0.23 0.25 5.61
N THR A 293 -0.65 -0.07 6.83
CA THR A 293 0.17 0.11 8.04
C THR A 293 1.44 -0.74 7.95
N MET A 294 1.30 -2.03 7.61
CA MET A 294 2.47 -2.89 7.40
C MET A 294 3.31 -2.48 6.18
N ALA A 295 2.67 -1.97 5.12
CA ALA A 295 3.36 -1.56 3.91
C ALA A 295 4.16 -0.27 4.08
N ASN A 296 3.74 0.63 4.97
CA ASN A 296 4.36 1.93 5.20
C ASN A 296 5.43 1.89 6.30
N GLU A 297 5.26 1.06 7.33
CA GLU A 297 6.21 0.95 8.44
C GLU A 297 7.25 -0.16 8.22
N LYS A 298 8.54 0.18 8.32
CA LYS A 298 9.63 -0.77 8.02
C LYS A 298 9.73 -1.88 9.06
N CYS A 299 9.54 -1.52 10.33
CA CYS A 299 9.62 -2.47 11.45
C CYS A 299 8.59 -3.60 11.31
N LEU A 300 7.42 -3.30 10.73
CA LEU A 300 6.33 -4.27 10.56
C LEU A 300 6.52 -5.24 9.38
N LYS A 301 7.51 -5.00 8.51
CA LYS A 301 7.86 -5.91 7.40
C LYS A 301 8.80 -7.04 7.84
N THR A 302 9.35 -6.97 9.04
CA THR A 302 10.20 -8.03 9.58
C THR A 302 9.37 -8.93 10.49
N SER A 303 9.54 -10.24 10.34
CA SER A 303 8.94 -11.20 11.27
C SER A 303 9.63 -11.07 12.63
N SER A 304 8.90 -10.58 13.62
CA SER A 304 9.34 -10.44 15.00
C SER A 304 8.29 -11.06 15.91
N PRO A 305 8.67 -11.76 17.00
CA PRO A 305 7.72 -12.32 17.97
C PRO A 305 6.79 -11.26 18.59
N THR A 306 7.20 -9.99 18.58
CA THR A 306 6.41 -8.85 19.08
C THR A 306 5.40 -8.30 18.06
N ASN A 307 5.53 -8.65 16.78
CA ASN A 307 4.64 -8.14 15.73
C ASN A 307 3.46 -9.10 15.51
N LEU A 308 2.33 -8.82 16.16
CA LEU A 308 1.11 -9.64 16.06
C LEU A 308 0.53 -9.70 14.65
N LEU A 309 0.78 -8.71 13.80
CA LEU A 309 0.27 -8.69 12.42
C LEU A 309 0.93 -9.77 11.54
N THR A 310 2.10 -10.27 11.93
CA THR A 310 2.78 -11.41 11.26
C THR A 310 1.97 -12.70 11.32
N ARG A 311 1.05 -12.82 12.29
CA ARG A 311 0.19 -14.01 12.47
C ARG A 311 -0.97 -14.08 11.48
N THR A 312 -1.17 -13.07 10.67
CA THR A 312 -2.21 -13.10 9.62
C THR A 312 -1.83 -14.12 8.54
N TRP A 313 -2.80 -14.94 8.11
CA TRP A 313 -2.54 -16.04 7.16
C TRP A 313 -1.94 -15.57 5.82
N TRP A 314 -2.25 -14.34 5.44
CA TRP A 314 -1.83 -13.72 4.19
C TRP A 314 -0.50 -12.96 4.31
N PHE A 315 0.12 -12.94 5.50
CA PHE A 315 1.41 -12.28 5.75
C PHE A 315 2.56 -12.78 4.85
N PRO A 316 2.72 -14.09 4.56
CA PRO A 316 3.77 -14.55 3.65
C PRO A 316 3.62 -13.99 2.24
N VAL A 317 2.37 -13.89 1.76
CA VAL A 317 2.04 -13.31 0.44
C VAL A 317 2.31 -11.81 0.43
N PHE A 318 1.97 -11.11 1.52
CA PHE A 318 2.32 -9.70 1.71
C PHE A 318 3.83 -9.48 1.63
N LEU A 319 4.64 -10.28 2.34
CA LEU A 319 6.10 -10.19 2.28
C LEU A 319 6.64 -10.39 0.87
N PHE A 320 6.09 -11.34 0.11
CA PHE A 320 6.47 -11.56 -1.28
C PHE A 320 6.26 -10.30 -2.16
N PHE A 321 5.10 -9.65 -2.02
CA PHE A 321 4.77 -8.44 -2.78
C PHE A 321 5.57 -7.21 -2.34
N GLU A 322 5.85 -7.06 -1.05
CA GLU A 322 6.47 -5.87 -0.48
C GLU A 322 7.99 -6.00 -0.22
N LYS A 323 8.61 -7.17 -0.47
CA LYS A 323 10.04 -7.45 -0.25
C LYS A 323 10.99 -6.36 -0.76
N ASN A 324 10.69 -5.81 -1.94
CA ASN A 324 11.54 -4.84 -2.63
C ASN A 324 11.06 -3.38 -2.45
N VAL A 325 10.10 -3.13 -1.55
CA VAL A 325 9.54 -1.82 -1.26
C VAL A 325 10.01 -1.38 0.12
N GLN A 326 11.09 -0.61 0.16
CA GLN A 326 11.77 -0.31 1.43
C GLN A 326 11.15 0.86 2.23
N ALA A 327 10.23 1.65 1.67
CA ALA A 327 9.60 2.77 2.37
C ALA A 327 8.16 3.04 1.86
N GLY A 328 7.40 3.87 2.58
CA GLY A 328 6.13 4.40 2.08
C GLY A 328 6.28 5.05 0.71
N ILE A 329 5.28 4.86 -0.15
CA ILE A 329 5.32 5.34 -1.54
C ILE A 329 5.04 6.84 -1.54
N PRO A 330 5.98 7.68 -2.03
CA PRO A 330 5.70 9.11 -2.13
C PRO A 330 4.66 9.35 -3.23
N CYS A 331 3.65 10.16 -2.91
CA CYS A 331 2.60 10.58 -3.85
C CYS A 331 3.22 11.48 -4.93
N THR A 332 3.71 10.87 -6.01
CA THR A 332 4.31 11.56 -7.15
C THR A 332 3.58 11.15 -8.42
N TYR A 333 3.20 12.15 -9.20
CA TYR A 333 2.49 11.98 -10.46
C TYR A 333 3.46 12.13 -11.63
N SER A 334 3.27 11.30 -12.64
CA SER A 334 4.00 11.37 -13.91
C SER A 334 3.01 11.19 -15.05
N TRP A 335 3.14 12.03 -16.08
CA TRP A 335 2.35 11.89 -17.29
C TRP A 335 2.51 10.48 -17.89
N PRO A 336 1.41 9.79 -18.24
CA PRO A 336 1.46 8.44 -18.79
C PRO A 336 2.14 8.37 -20.16
N ILE A 337 2.09 9.47 -20.91
CA ILE A 337 2.74 9.63 -22.20
C ILE A 337 4.06 10.36 -21.96
N SER A 338 5.14 9.63 -21.77
CA SER A 338 6.46 10.18 -22.00
C SER A 338 6.59 10.37 -23.51
N TRP A 339 6.41 11.60 -23.99
CA TRP A 339 6.92 11.95 -25.32
C TRP A 339 8.39 11.53 -25.36
N PRO A 340 8.86 10.85 -26.42
CA PRO A 340 10.25 10.44 -26.51
C PRO A 340 11.14 11.67 -26.28
N PRO A 341 12.14 11.61 -25.40
CA PRO A 341 13.02 12.73 -25.09
C PRO A 341 14.02 12.92 -26.22
N SER A 342 13.53 13.27 -27.41
CA SER A 342 14.33 13.49 -28.61
C SER A 342 14.27 14.94 -29.10
N CYS A 343 13.38 15.79 -28.57
CA CYS A 343 13.18 17.13 -29.13
C CYS A 343 13.69 18.30 -28.27
N PHE A 344 14.07 18.08 -27.00
CA PHE A 344 14.70 19.14 -26.19
C PHE A 344 15.84 18.60 -25.32
N LYS A 345 16.97 18.28 -25.95
CA LYS A 345 18.25 18.31 -25.24
C LYS A 345 18.71 19.77 -25.16
N ALA A 346 18.17 20.51 -24.20
CA ALA A 346 18.99 21.55 -23.57
C ALA A 346 19.91 20.81 -22.60
N THR A 347 21.20 20.74 -22.94
CA THR A 347 22.25 20.16 -22.12
C THR A 347 22.30 20.92 -20.78
N CYS A 348 21.50 20.51 -19.80
CA CYS A 348 21.59 21.05 -18.46
C CYS A 348 22.87 20.48 -17.84
N LYS A 349 23.96 21.23 -17.96
CA LYS A 349 25.22 20.93 -17.29
C LYS A 349 24.92 20.76 -15.80
N THR A 350 25.23 19.59 -15.27
CA THR A 350 25.16 19.28 -13.84
C THR A 350 26.07 20.26 -13.10
N TYR A 351 25.51 21.29 -12.45
CA TYR A 351 26.28 22.15 -11.57
C TYR A 351 26.47 21.43 -10.24
N SER A 352 27.69 21.02 -9.94
CA SER A 352 28.11 20.66 -8.59
C SER A 352 28.20 21.95 -7.77
N ARG A 353 27.34 22.10 -6.75
CA ARG A 353 27.48 23.19 -5.77
C ARG A 353 28.72 22.89 -4.91
N VAL A 354 29.74 23.73 -5.03
CA VAL A 354 30.94 23.70 -4.18
C VAL A 354 30.75 24.74 -3.10
N GLN A 355 30.74 24.32 -1.83
CA GLN A 355 30.73 25.24 -0.71
C GLN A 355 32.17 25.53 -0.30
N LYS A 356 32.57 26.80 -0.36
CA LYS A 356 33.89 27.26 0.06
C LYS A 356 33.87 27.43 1.58
N THR A 357 34.75 26.75 2.30
CA THR A 357 34.93 26.95 3.74
C THR A 357 35.80 28.18 3.99
N GLY A 358 35.27 29.15 4.75
CA GLY A 358 36.04 30.17 5.46
C GLY A 358 36.14 31.52 4.76
N GLU A 359 35.35 32.50 5.23
CA GLU A 359 35.77 33.82 5.76
C GLU A 359 34.53 34.72 5.86
N ASP A 360 33.74 34.53 6.92
CA ASP A 360 32.81 35.55 7.42
C ASP A 360 33.40 36.11 8.72
N VAL A 361 34.36 37.03 8.60
CA VAL A 361 34.69 37.99 9.66
C VAL A 361 35.06 39.33 9.00
N GLU A 362 34.45 40.40 9.50
CA GLU A 362 34.80 41.82 9.34
C GLU A 362 34.52 42.53 7.99
N LYS A 363 33.43 43.31 7.95
CA LYS A 363 33.49 44.80 8.05
C LYS A 363 32.10 45.41 7.88
N ALA A 364 31.52 45.87 8.98
CA ALA A 364 30.60 46.99 8.99
C ALA A 364 31.42 48.22 9.40
N THR A 365 31.53 49.19 8.50
CA THR A 365 31.89 50.59 8.80
C THR A 365 30.69 51.45 8.49
#